data_AF-A0A519VGD6-F1
#
_entry.id   AF-A0A519VGD6-F1
#
_cell.length_a   1.000
_cell.length_b   1.000
_cell.length_c   1.000
_cell.angle_alpha   90.00
_cell.angle_beta   90.00
_cell.angle_gamma   90.00
#
_symmetry.space_group_name_H-M   'P 1'
#
loop_
_entity.id
_entity.type
_entity.pdbx_description
1 polymer ?
#
loop_
_entity_poly.entity_id
_entity_poly.type
_entity_poly.pdbx_seq_one_letter_code
_entity_poly.pdbx_strand_id
1 'polypeptide(L)'
;MLSNHASRASTPAFMPVVPGIYVLRNVFVNLYYVAAVPEQPRGPWVLVDSGLLGSAATIRQHAAETFGPDNPPAAILLTHAH
;
A
#
# COMPACT_ATOMS: atom_id res chain seq x y z
N MET A 1 3.25 15.21 26.88
CA MET A 1 3.33 13.74 26.74
C MET A 1 2.86 13.39 25.34
N LEU A 2 3.69 12.76 24.52
CA LEU A 2 3.22 12.20 23.26
C LEU A 2 2.27 11.06 23.61
N SER A 3 1.00 11.17 23.19
CA SER A 3 0.01 10.12 23.39
C SER A 3 0.47 8.86 22.66
N ASN A 4 0.55 7.73 23.38
CA ASN A 4 0.82 6.41 22.79
C ASN A 4 -0.39 5.83 22.05
N HIS A 5 -1.48 6.59 21.87
CA HIS A 5 -2.66 6.15 21.14
C HIS A 5 -2.55 6.52 19.67
N ALA A 6 -2.20 5.55 18.84
CA ALA A 6 -2.34 5.66 17.38
C ALA A 6 -3.82 5.88 17.04
N SER A 7 -4.10 6.93 16.27
CA SER A 7 -5.44 7.29 15.81
C SER A 7 -5.43 7.48 14.31
N ARG A 8 -6.62 7.55 13.69
CA ARG A 8 -6.73 7.87 12.27
C ARG A 8 -6.06 9.21 11.93
N ALA A 9 -6.15 10.20 12.82
CA ALA A 9 -5.56 11.52 12.64
C ALA A 9 -4.03 11.54 12.84
N SER A 10 -3.47 10.61 13.63
CA SER A 10 -2.05 10.60 13.98
C SER A 10 -1.20 9.57 13.22
N THR A 11 -1.82 8.62 12.52
CA THR A 11 -1.11 7.66 11.66
C THR A 11 -1.09 8.13 10.19
N PRO A 12 0.06 8.17 9.51
CA PRO A 12 0.13 8.47 8.08
C PRO A 12 -0.81 7.57 7.26
N ALA A 13 -1.34 8.11 6.16
CA ALA A 13 -2.18 7.31 5.26
C ALA A 13 -1.35 6.24 4.52
N PHE A 14 -0.15 6.60 4.08
CA PHE A 14 0.82 5.70 3.46
C PHE A 14 2.05 5.52 4.37
N MET A 15 2.44 4.29 4.67
CA MET A 15 3.63 4.02 5.49
C MET A 15 4.23 2.63 5.25
N PRO A 16 5.55 2.44 5.45
CA PRO A 16 6.13 1.11 5.55
C PRO A 16 5.60 0.41 6.81
N VAL A 17 5.35 -0.89 6.70
CA VAL A 17 4.94 -1.75 7.82
C VAL A 17 6.14 -2.56 8.29
N VAL A 18 6.77 -3.26 7.35
CA VAL A 18 8.00 -4.06 7.48
C VAL A 18 8.73 -4.03 6.12
N PRO A 19 9.99 -4.48 6.01
CA PRO A 19 10.66 -4.57 4.72
C PRO A 19 9.79 -5.27 3.66
N GLY A 20 9.63 -4.64 2.50
CA GLY A 20 8.81 -5.17 1.39
C GLY A 20 7.30 -5.01 1.55
N ILE A 21 6.78 -4.48 2.67
CA ILE A 21 5.34 -4.30 2.88
C ILE A 21 5.02 -2.86 3.24
N TYR A 22 4.15 -2.25 2.44
CA TYR A 22 3.62 -0.91 2.65
C TYR A 22 2.12 -0.94 2.71
N VAL A 23 1.53 -0.04 3.50
CA VAL A 23 0.08 0.12 3.59
C VAL A 23 -0.33 1.50 3.08
N LEU A 24 -1.42 1.56 2.30
CA LEU A 24 -2.20 2.76 2.04
C LEU A 24 -3.58 2.60 2.69
N ARG A 25 -3.83 3.34 3.75
CA ARG A 25 -5.12 3.36 4.44
C ARG A 25 -6.04 4.42 3.84
N ASN A 26 -7.24 4.01 3.44
CA ASN A 26 -8.30 4.94 3.04
C ASN A 26 -9.51 4.86 3.98
N VAL A 27 -10.65 5.44 3.60
CA VAL A 27 -11.88 5.48 4.40
C VAL A 27 -12.58 4.13 4.60
N PHE A 28 -12.38 3.17 3.71
CA PHE A 28 -13.12 1.90 3.69
C PHE A 28 -12.24 0.67 3.86
N VAL A 29 -10.99 0.68 3.40
CA VAL A 29 -10.09 -0.49 3.39
C VAL A 29 -8.64 -0.10 3.68
N ASN A 30 -7.83 -1.12 4.01
CA ASN A 30 -6.38 -1.01 4.04
C ASN A 30 -5.83 -1.70 2.79
N LEU A 31 -5.21 -0.95 1.90
CA LEU A 31 -4.55 -1.50 0.72
C LEU A 31 -3.11 -1.81 1.08
N TYR A 32 -2.59 -2.95 0.63
CA TYR A 32 -1.19 -3.32 0.86
C TYR A 32 -0.45 -3.50 -0.45
N TYR A 33 0.80 -3.05 -0.44
CA TYR A 33 1.76 -3.31 -1.50
C TYR A 33 2.79 -4.28 -0.95
N VAL A 34 2.92 -5.44 -1.59
CA VAL A 34 3.71 -6.56 -1.06
C VAL A 34 4.75 -6.99 -2.08
N ALA A 35 6.02 -6.76 -1.79
CA ALA A 35 7.14 -7.28 -2.56
C ALA A 35 7.15 -8.82 -2.49
N ALA A 36 7.38 -9.48 -3.61
CA ALA A 36 7.59 -10.94 -3.63
C ALA A 36 8.88 -11.33 -2.89
N VAL A 37 9.89 -10.46 -2.93
CA VAL A 37 11.16 -10.60 -2.22
C VAL A 37 11.46 -9.27 -1.50
N PRO A 38 11.37 -9.20 -0.16
CA PRO A 38 11.53 -7.95 0.60
C PRO A 38 12.83 -7.19 0.32
N GLU A 39 13.91 -7.91 0.04
CA GLU A 39 15.24 -7.36 -0.24
C GLU A 39 15.37 -6.81 -1.67
N GLN A 40 14.37 -7.04 -2.52
CA GLN A 40 14.30 -6.55 -3.90
C GLN A 40 13.13 -5.58 -4.05
N PRO A 41 13.23 -4.35 -3.54
CA PRO A 41 12.13 -3.38 -3.56
C PRO A 41 11.68 -3.00 -4.97
N ARG A 42 12.48 -3.22 -6.02
CA ARG A 42 12.07 -3.03 -7.44
C ARG A 42 11.76 -4.35 -8.17
N GLY A 43 11.67 -5.46 -7.44
CA GLY A 43 11.28 -6.74 -7.98
C GLY A 43 9.76 -6.86 -8.18
N PRO A 44 9.28 -8.06 -8.53
CA PRO A 44 7.84 -8.34 -8.61
C PRO A 44 7.14 -8.06 -7.29
N TRP A 45 5.92 -7.54 -7.38
CA TRP A 45 5.10 -7.22 -6.21
C TRP A 45 3.61 -7.42 -6.53
N VAL A 46 2.79 -7.47 -5.50
CA VAL A 46 1.33 -7.61 -5.62
C VAL A 46 0.61 -6.50 -4.85
N LEU A 47 -0.56 -6.12 -5.35
CA LEU A 47 -1.47 -5.22 -4.66
C LEU A 47 -2.56 -6.04 -3.96
N VAL A 48 -2.78 -5.80 -2.67
CA VAL A 48 -3.90 -6.36 -1.91
C VAL A 48 -4.91 -5.25 -1.66
N ASP A 49 -6.15 -5.47 -2.12
CA ASP A 49 -7.24 -4.50 -2.23
C ASP A 49 -6.94 -3.28 -3.13
N SER A 50 -7.99 -2.68 -3.68
CA SER A 50 -7.89 -1.55 -4.64
C SER A 50 -8.61 -0.28 -4.19
N GLY A 51 -9.20 -0.30 -3.00
CA GLY A 51 -9.85 0.88 -2.43
C GLY A 51 -11.15 1.27 -3.12
N LEU A 52 -11.51 2.55 -3.03
CA LEU A 52 -12.69 3.12 -3.66
C LEU A 52 -12.40 3.62 -5.08
N LEU A 53 -13.46 3.86 -5.85
CA LEU A 53 -13.38 4.63 -7.09
C LEU A 53 -12.59 5.93 -6.86
N GLY A 54 -11.64 6.22 -7.75
CA GLY A 54 -10.73 7.37 -7.64
C GLY A 54 -9.38 7.06 -6.99
N SER A 55 -9.21 5.92 -6.30
CA SER A 55 -7.96 5.56 -5.63
C SER A 55 -6.80 5.25 -6.60
N ALA A 56 -7.10 4.95 -7.87
CA ALA A 56 -6.11 4.45 -8.83
C ALA A 56 -4.91 5.38 -9.04
N ALA A 57 -5.11 6.70 -9.04
CA ALA A 57 -4.00 7.66 -9.22
C ALA A 57 -3.03 7.63 -8.04
N THR A 58 -3.56 7.70 -6.82
CA THR A 58 -2.78 7.60 -5.58
C THR A 58 -2.09 6.25 -5.46
N ILE A 59 -2.77 5.16 -5.85
CA ILE A 59 -2.18 3.82 -5.81
C ILE A 59 -0.95 3.74 -6.73
N ARG A 60 -1.07 4.24 -7.97
CA ARG A 60 0.04 4.25 -8.92
C ARG A 60 1.19 5.15 -8.46
N GLN A 61 0.89 6.30 -7.86
CA GLN A 61 1.92 7.18 -7.33
C GLN A 61 2.77 6.46 -6.27
N HIS A 62 2.13 5.90 -5.24
CA HIS A 62 2.86 5.20 -4.18
C HIS A 62 3.53 3.91 -4.66
N ALA A 63 2.94 3.21 -5.64
CA ALA A 63 3.60 2.09 -6.29
C ALA A 63 4.89 2.52 -7.00
N ALA A 64 4.87 3.63 -7.75
CA ALA A 64 6.06 4.15 -8.41
C ALA A 64 7.14 4.62 -7.43
N GLU A 65 6.73 5.26 -6.32
CA GLU A 65 7.64 5.66 -5.23
C GLU A 65 8.31 4.45 -4.56
N THR A 66 7.59 3.33 -4.45
CA THR A 66 8.05 2.14 -3.71
C THR A 66 8.82 1.16 -4.58
N PHE A 67 8.25 0.80 -5.74
CA PHE A 67 8.74 -0.26 -6.64
C PHE A 67 9.38 0.26 -7.92
N GLY A 68 9.43 1.57 -8.10
CA GLY A 68 9.92 2.23 -9.30
C GLY A 68 8.82 2.49 -10.34
N PRO A 69 9.02 3.47 -11.24
CA PRO A 69 8.12 3.69 -12.37
C PRO A 69 8.13 2.47 -13.31
N ASP A 70 7.06 2.30 -14.07
CA ASP A 70 6.92 1.24 -15.08
C ASP A 70 7.03 -0.20 -14.54
N ASN A 71 6.77 -0.40 -13.24
CA ASN A 71 6.73 -1.70 -12.57
C ASN A 71 5.31 -2.01 -12.06
N PRO A 72 4.39 -2.50 -12.91
CA PRO A 72 3.03 -2.82 -12.50
C PRO A 72 2.99 -4.02 -11.53
N PRO A 73 1.93 -4.15 -10.70
CA PRO A 73 1.78 -5.33 -9.86
C PRO A 73 1.60 -6.58 -10.71
N ALA A 74 2.19 -7.69 -10.28
CA ALA A 74 2.03 -8.99 -10.92
C ALA A 74 0.60 -9.55 -10.74
N ALA A 75 -0.07 -9.15 -9.66
CA ALA A 75 -1.45 -9.50 -9.37
C ALA A 75 -2.14 -8.46 -8.48
N ILE A 76 -3.46 -8.40 -8.58
CA ILE A 76 -4.33 -7.70 -7.63
C ILE A 76 -5.15 -8.76 -6.90
N LEU A 77 -5.01 -8.82 -5.57
CA LEU A 77 -5.73 -9.75 -4.71
C LEU A 77 -6.80 -8.97 -3.96
N LEU A 78 -8.05 -9.38 -4.07
CA LEU A 78 -9.15 -8.78 -3.33
C LEU A 78 -9.47 -9.67 -2.13
N THR A 79 -9.52 -9.08 -0.94
CA THR A 79 -9.93 -9.81 0.27
C THR A 79 -11.40 -10.20 0.22
N HIS A 80 -12.24 -9.25 -0.16
CA HIS A 80 -13.66 -9.42 -0.48
C HIS A 80 -14.13 -8.27 -1.39
N ALA A 81 -15.33 -8.38 -1.95
CA ALA A 81 -15.92 -7.33 -2.80
C ALA A 81 -17.05 -6.60 -2.05
N HIS A 82 -16.86 -5.31 -1.82
CA HIS A 82 -17.91 -4.36 -1.43
C HIS A 82 -18.35 -3.51 -2.64
#